data_AF-A0A4Q1SIE4-F1
#
_entry.id   AF-A0A4Q1SIE4-F1
#
_cell.length_a   1.000
_cell.length_b   1.000
_cell.length_c   1.000
_cell.angle_alpha   90.00
_cell.angle_beta   90.00
_cell.angle_gamma   90.00
#
_symmetry.space_group_name_H-M   'P 1'
#
loop_
_entity.id
_entity.type
_entity.pdbx_description
1 polymer ?
#
loop_
_entity_poly.entity_id
_entity_poly.type
_entity_poly.pdbx_seq_one_letter_code
_entity_poly.pdbx_strand_id
1 'polypeptide(L)'
;MRNRPAVAGGRGVSWPEEGRGPAWFNAVMLLVWLLAGVVAFLPFALNTSPWDAVTLRVPGNQGNWWHVLVGAPFFLAYPMIWLRLRALFASQFSTTQGRRSLWSAIGLSIAATALVEVPFLLHLAGTSAWQRLSVLSLGFGVLILSAILLLLRRDRVFPTQACLIGIDAAYLANAALCLVVYSEAQGSIGSRVGWFLSMGIVWIILLDLGVLFVRAYRA
;
A
#
# COMPACT_ATOMS: atom_id res chain seq x y z
N MET A 1 16.64 12.28 -60.25
CA MET A 1 15.84 11.28 -59.51
C MET A 1 16.75 10.56 -58.53
N ARG A 2 16.63 10.81 -57.23
CA ARG A 2 17.43 10.15 -56.18
C ARG A 2 16.46 9.72 -55.07
N ASN A 3 16.08 8.45 -55.10
CA ASN A 3 15.23 7.83 -54.08
C ASN A 3 15.96 7.83 -52.74
N ARG A 4 15.39 8.50 -51.74
CA ARG A 4 15.69 8.26 -50.32
C ARG A 4 14.58 7.36 -49.75
N PRO A 5 14.91 6.26 -49.07
CA PRO A 5 13.90 5.47 -48.38
C PRO A 5 13.34 6.29 -47.21
N ALA A 6 12.02 6.29 -47.09
CA ALA A 6 11.31 6.81 -45.94
C ALA A 6 11.72 6.01 -44.71
N VAL A 7 12.47 6.64 -43.81
CA VAL A 7 12.65 6.15 -42.44
C VAL A 7 11.28 6.22 -41.80
N ALA A 8 10.70 5.05 -41.53
CA ALA A 8 9.48 4.90 -40.77
C ALA A 8 9.69 5.54 -39.39
N GLY A 9 9.21 6.77 -39.25
CA GLY A 9 9.07 7.43 -37.96
C GLY A 9 8.11 6.61 -37.13
N GLY A 10 8.65 5.73 -36.28
CA GLY A 10 7.92 5.12 -35.20
C GLY A 10 7.24 6.25 -34.44
N ARG A 11 5.91 6.35 -34.59
CA ARG A 11 5.07 7.19 -33.76
C ARG A 11 5.23 6.66 -32.34
N GLY A 12 6.22 7.19 -31.63
CA GLY A 12 6.23 7.16 -30.18
C GLY A 12 4.92 7.79 -29.78
N VAL A 13 4.02 6.96 -29.24
CA VAL A 13 2.84 7.46 -28.55
C VAL A 13 3.39 8.32 -27.42
N SER A 14 3.45 9.62 -27.66
CA SER A 14 3.74 10.62 -26.65
C SER A 14 2.54 10.58 -25.73
N TRP A 15 2.64 9.78 -24.67
CA TRP A 15 1.70 9.87 -23.57
C TRP A 15 1.67 11.35 -23.13
N PRO A 16 0.48 11.93 -22.90
CA PRO A 16 0.38 13.23 -22.28
C PRO A 16 1.27 13.24 -21.04
N GLU A 17 1.95 14.37 -20.77
CA GLU A 17 2.74 14.50 -19.54
C GLU A 17 1.88 14.06 -18.36
N GLU A 18 2.39 13.10 -17.59
CA GLU A 18 1.72 12.59 -16.38
C GLU A 18 1.47 13.79 -15.47
N GLY A 19 0.21 14.21 -15.39
CA GLY A 19 -0.16 15.45 -14.71
C GLY A 19 0.31 15.41 -13.27
N ARG A 20 1.30 16.26 -12.92
CA ARG A 20 1.75 16.37 -11.54
C ARG A 20 0.62 16.94 -10.71
N GLY A 21 0.23 16.21 -9.67
CA GLY A 21 -0.60 16.80 -8.62
C GLY A 21 0.09 18.05 -8.03
N PRO A 22 -0.66 18.96 -7.40
CA PRO A 22 -0.09 20.14 -6.77
C PRO A 22 1.07 19.78 -5.84
N ALA A 23 2.17 20.54 -5.88
CA ALA A 23 3.38 20.23 -5.10
C ALA A 23 3.11 20.13 -3.59
N TRP A 24 2.26 21.01 -3.06
CA TRP A 24 1.85 20.97 -1.65
C TRP A 24 1.17 19.65 -1.27
N PHE A 25 0.34 19.10 -2.17
CA PHE A 25 -0.36 17.84 -1.94
C PHE A 25 0.64 16.68 -1.88
N ASN A 26 1.60 16.63 -2.80
CA ASN A 26 2.66 15.63 -2.78
C ASN A 26 3.55 15.76 -1.54
N ALA A 27 3.80 16.99 -1.06
CA ALA A 27 4.55 17.22 0.18
C ALA A 27 3.79 16.71 1.41
N VAL A 28 2.49 17.00 1.53
CA VAL A 28 1.65 16.47 2.61
C VAL A 28 1.62 14.94 2.57
N MET A 29 1.39 14.34 1.40
CA MET A 29 1.39 12.88 1.27
C MET A 29 2.76 12.28 1.57
N LEU A 30 3.85 12.93 1.18
CA LEU A 30 5.19 12.49 1.57
C LEU A 30 5.36 12.44 3.09
N LEU A 31 4.90 13.46 3.82
CA LEU A 31 4.94 13.46 5.29
C LEU A 31 4.13 12.29 5.88
N VAL A 32 2.94 12.03 5.37
CA VAL A 32 2.10 10.88 5.78
C VAL A 32 2.86 9.57 5.57
N TRP A 33 3.48 9.40 4.40
CA TRP A 33 4.22 8.19 4.07
C TRP A 33 5.54 8.06 4.85
N LEU A 34 6.20 9.17 5.21
CA LEU A 34 7.33 9.16 6.14
C LEU A 34 6.90 8.68 7.53
N LEU A 35 5.76 9.16 8.04
CA LEU A 35 5.19 8.67 9.29
C LEU A 35 4.84 7.17 9.21
N ALA A 36 4.28 6.72 8.08
CA ALA A 36 4.04 5.30 7.82
C ALA A 36 5.33 4.46 7.81
N GLY A 37 6.43 5.02 7.31
CA GLY A 37 7.76 4.41 7.40
C GLY A 37 8.25 4.28 8.85
N VAL A 38 8.05 5.32 9.67
CA VAL A 38 8.39 5.29 11.11
C VAL A 38 7.57 4.24 11.85
N VAL A 39 6.28 4.08 11.53
CA VAL A 39 5.40 3.04 12.12
C VAL A 39 6.00 1.64 12.01
N ALA A 40 6.75 1.34 10.96
CA ALA A 40 7.39 0.03 10.79
C ALA A 40 8.34 -0.34 11.95
N PHE A 41 8.81 0.65 12.72
CA PHE A 41 9.71 0.47 13.87
C PHE A 41 9.06 0.80 15.21
N LEU A 42 7.81 1.25 15.23
CA LEU A 42 7.12 1.57 16.46
C LEU A 42 6.37 0.36 17.00
N PRO A 43 6.31 0.19 18.33
CA PRO A 43 5.46 -0.82 18.95
C PRO A 43 4.01 -0.71 18.49
N PHE A 44 3.54 -1.75 17.81
CA PHE A 44 2.17 -1.82 17.31
C PHE A 44 1.27 -2.55 18.32
N ALA A 45 1.73 -3.71 18.79
CA ALA A 45 1.04 -4.48 19.83
C ALA A 45 2.07 -5.20 20.69
N LEU A 46 1.81 -5.29 22.00
CA LEU A 46 2.63 -6.08 22.94
C LEU A 46 4.13 -5.78 22.83
N ASN A 47 4.52 -4.50 22.70
CA ASN A 47 5.91 -4.06 22.51
C ASN A 47 6.60 -4.63 21.25
N THR A 48 5.84 -5.06 20.25
CA THR A 48 6.33 -5.61 18.99
C THR A 48 6.03 -4.63 17.86
N SER A 49 7.06 -4.20 17.14
CA SER A 49 6.92 -3.43 15.90
C SER A 49 6.83 -4.35 14.68
N PRO A 50 6.38 -3.85 13.51
CA PRO A 50 6.47 -4.59 12.26
C PRO A 50 7.89 -5.08 11.94
N TRP A 51 8.92 -4.31 12.31
CA TRP A 51 10.32 -4.70 12.21
C TRP A 51 10.67 -5.88 13.13
N ASP A 52 10.22 -5.84 14.38
CA ASP A 52 10.43 -6.95 15.31
C ASP A 52 9.72 -8.22 14.79
N ALA A 53 8.53 -8.08 14.22
CA ALA A 53 7.76 -9.16 13.64
C ALA A 53 8.48 -9.83 12.44
N VAL A 54 9.05 -9.05 11.51
CA VAL A 54 9.80 -9.61 10.37
C VAL A 54 11.17 -10.18 10.76
N THR A 55 11.76 -9.69 11.84
CA THR A 55 13.02 -10.22 12.40
C THR A 55 12.79 -11.31 13.44
N LEU A 56 11.53 -11.74 13.64
CA LEU A 56 11.11 -12.76 14.61
C LEU A 56 11.47 -12.44 16.07
N ARG A 57 11.67 -11.16 16.41
CA ARG A 57 11.98 -10.66 17.75
C ARG A 57 10.72 -10.38 18.56
N VAL A 58 9.76 -11.32 18.53
CA VAL A 58 8.51 -11.21 19.27
C VAL A 58 8.74 -11.65 20.73
N PRO A 59 8.26 -10.88 21.74
CA PRO A 59 8.42 -11.23 23.15
C PRO A 59 7.97 -12.66 23.48
N GLY A 60 8.67 -13.29 24.42
CA GLY A 60 8.38 -14.68 24.82
C GLY A 60 8.75 -15.73 23.78
N ASN A 61 9.61 -15.41 22.81
CA ASN A 61 10.04 -16.31 21.74
C ASN A 61 8.87 -16.86 20.91
N GLN A 62 7.82 -16.04 20.72
CA GLN A 62 6.61 -16.41 19.97
C GLN A 62 6.70 -16.07 18.48
N GLY A 63 7.86 -15.58 18.02
CA GLY A 63 8.10 -15.22 16.64
C GLY A 63 7.93 -16.42 15.72
N ASN A 64 7.09 -16.28 14.69
CA ASN A 64 6.85 -17.31 13.70
C ASN A 64 6.52 -16.68 12.34
N TRP A 65 6.35 -17.51 11.30
CA TRP A 65 6.09 -17.05 9.93
C TRP A 65 4.88 -16.12 9.80
N TRP A 66 3.87 -16.29 10.64
CA TRP A 66 2.68 -15.44 10.63
C TRP A 66 3.03 -13.99 10.93
N HIS A 67 3.89 -13.75 11.93
CA HIS A 67 4.36 -12.41 12.28
C HIS A 67 5.11 -11.75 11.12
N VAL A 68 5.89 -12.53 10.37
CA VAL A 68 6.58 -12.03 9.16
C VAL A 68 5.57 -11.56 8.12
N LEU A 69 4.52 -12.34 7.86
CA LEU A 69 3.51 -11.98 6.86
C LEU A 69 2.70 -10.74 7.25
N VAL A 70 2.43 -10.55 8.54
CA VAL A 70 1.72 -9.38 9.07
C VAL A 70 2.61 -8.12 9.06
N GLY A 71 3.90 -8.28 9.39
CA GLY A 71 4.85 -7.18 9.48
C GLY A 71 5.39 -6.70 8.13
N ALA A 72 5.70 -7.62 7.20
CA ALA A 72 6.37 -7.29 5.95
C ALA A 72 5.63 -6.25 5.07
N PRO A 73 4.30 -6.25 4.96
CA PRO A 73 3.60 -5.26 4.14
C PRO A 73 3.71 -3.81 4.64
N PHE A 74 4.02 -3.55 5.92
CA PHE A 74 4.28 -2.18 6.39
C PHE A 74 5.46 -1.53 5.67
N PHE A 75 6.39 -2.33 5.14
CA PHE A 75 7.52 -1.85 4.36
C PHE A 75 7.14 -1.36 2.96
N LEU A 76 5.88 -1.48 2.54
CA LEU A 76 5.36 -0.77 1.36
C LEU A 76 5.39 0.76 1.52
N ALA A 77 5.56 1.28 2.75
CA ALA A 77 5.78 2.71 2.95
C ALA A 77 7.03 3.23 2.21
N TYR A 78 8.12 2.47 2.15
CA TYR A 78 9.38 2.89 1.50
C TYR A 78 9.28 3.09 -0.01
N PRO A 79 8.74 2.14 -0.82
CA PRO A 79 8.55 2.38 -2.24
C PRO A 79 7.59 3.57 -2.50
N MET A 80 6.61 3.80 -1.62
CA MET A 80 5.75 4.97 -1.74
C MET A 80 6.46 6.29 -1.40
N ILE A 81 7.26 6.34 -0.32
CA ILE A 81 8.13 7.49 0.00
C ILE A 81 8.99 7.83 -1.22
N TRP A 82 9.61 6.82 -1.83
CA TRP A 82 10.43 7.00 -3.03
C TRP A 82 9.63 7.60 -4.20
N LEU A 83 8.42 7.09 -4.47
CA LEU A 83 7.55 7.64 -5.51
C LEU A 83 7.13 9.09 -5.23
N ARG A 84 6.80 9.43 -3.98
CA ARG A 84 6.41 10.80 -3.58
C ARG A 84 7.57 11.78 -3.63
N LEU A 85 8.79 11.35 -3.29
CA LEU A 85 10.00 12.15 -3.51
C LEU A 85 10.22 12.41 -5.00
N ARG A 86 10.10 11.38 -5.84
CA ARG A 86 10.22 11.57 -7.30
C ARG A 86 9.14 12.49 -7.87
N ALA A 87 7.93 12.44 -7.35
CA ALA A 87 6.85 13.35 -7.72
C ALA A 87 7.19 14.83 -7.51
N LEU A 88 8.01 15.13 -6.49
CA LEU A 88 8.42 16.48 -6.14
C LEU A 88 9.64 16.96 -6.94
N PHE A 89 10.59 16.06 -7.21
CA PHE A 89 11.92 16.44 -7.71
C PHE A 89 12.27 15.96 -9.12
N ALA A 90 11.54 15.00 -9.69
CA ALA A 90 11.89 14.38 -10.97
C ALA A 90 10.94 14.76 -12.11
N SER A 91 11.48 14.87 -13.33
CA SER A 91 10.69 15.08 -14.54
C SER A 91 9.79 13.89 -14.86
N GLN A 92 10.30 12.68 -14.63
CA GLN A 92 9.63 11.40 -14.84
C GLN A 92 9.41 10.67 -13.51
N PHE A 93 8.16 10.25 -13.27
CA PHE A 93 7.77 9.58 -12.02
C PHE A 93 8.34 8.17 -11.88
N SER A 94 8.30 7.34 -12.92
CA SER A 94 8.84 5.97 -12.88
C SER A 94 9.26 5.45 -14.25
N THR A 95 10.32 4.64 -14.26
CA THR A 95 10.71 3.84 -15.44
C THR A 95 9.84 2.59 -15.55
N THR A 96 9.83 1.94 -16.71
CA THR A 96 9.12 0.66 -16.92
C THR A 96 9.60 -0.43 -15.96
N GLN A 97 10.91 -0.52 -15.73
CA GLN A 97 11.48 -1.47 -14.78
C GLN A 97 11.07 -1.13 -13.34
N GLY A 98 11.09 0.16 -12.96
CA GLY A 98 10.59 0.60 -11.66
C GLY A 98 9.14 0.19 -11.42
N ARG A 99 8.26 0.38 -12.41
CA ARG A 99 6.85 -0.04 -12.32
C ARG A 99 6.70 -1.55 -12.15
N ARG A 100 7.51 -2.36 -12.84
CA ARG A 100 7.48 -3.82 -12.67
C ARG A 100 7.86 -4.23 -11.24
N SER A 101 8.93 -3.64 -10.69
CA SER A 101 9.33 -3.90 -9.31
C SER A 101 8.25 -3.49 -8.30
N LEU A 102 7.57 -2.36 -8.53
CA LEU A 102 6.45 -1.92 -7.70
C LEU A 102 5.28 -2.91 -7.77
N TRP A 103 4.89 -3.37 -8.96
CA TRP A 103 3.85 -4.39 -9.10
C TRP A 103 4.22 -5.72 -8.44
N SER A 104 5.50 -6.13 -8.47
CA SER A 104 5.95 -7.30 -7.72
C SER A 104 5.79 -7.11 -6.22
N ALA A 105 6.15 -5.94 -5.68
CA ALA A 105 5.99 -5.63 -4.25
C ALA A 105 4.51 -5.58 -3.85
N ILE A 106 3.66 -4.95 -4.66
CA ILE A 106 2.20 -4.92 -4.47
C ILE A 106 1.65 -6.35 -4.45
N GLY A 107 2.00 -7.17 -5.45
CA GLY A 107 1.53 -8.56 -5.56
C GLY A 107 1.96 -9.41 -4.37
N LEU A 108 3.21 -9.26 -3.92
CA LEU A 108 3.72 -9.97 -2.75
C LEU A 108 2.99 -9.55 -1.47
N SER A 109 2.71 -8.26 -1.30
CA SER A 109 1.94 -7.74 -0.17
C SER A 109 0.49 -8.24 -0.17
N ILE A 110 -0.14 -8.30 -1.33
CA ILE A 110 -1.49 -8.85 -1.50
C ILE A 110 -1.49 -10.34 -1.13
N ALA A 111 -0.50 -11.10 -1.61
CA ALA A 111 -0.37 -12.52 -1.27
C ALA A 111 -0.15 -12.73 0.23
N ALA A 112 0.70 -11.91 0.87
CA ALA A 112 0.90 -11.96 2.32
C ALA A 112 -0.40 -11.66 3.07
N THR A 113 -1.13 -10.61 2.68
CA THR A 113 -2.43 -10.26 3.26
C THR A 113 -3.43 -11.42 3.12
N ALA A 114 -3.53 -12.01 1.91
CA ALA A 114 -4.42 -13.13 1.66
C ALA A 114 -4.07 -14.35 2.52
N LEU A 115 -2.79 -14.69 2.65
CA LEU A 115 -2.33 -15.79 3.51
C LEU A 115 -2.65 -15.56 4.98
N VAL A 116 -2.56 -14.30 5.44
CA VAL A 116 -2.98 -13.91 6.79
C VAL A 116 -4.50 -13.99 6.95
N GLU A 117 -5.29 -13.75 5.91
CA GLU A 117 -6.75 -13.85 6.03
C GLU A 117 -7.30 -15.29 5.96
N VAL A 118 -6.56 -16.23 5.37
CA VAL A 118 -7.02 -17.62 5.22
C VAL A 118 -7.48 -18.26 6.54
N PRO A 119 -6.76 -18.17 7.68
CA PRO A 119 -7.25 -18.72 8.94
C PRO A 119 -8.53 -18.06 9.45
N PHE A 120 -8.76 -16.78 9.15
CA PHE A 120 -10.02 -16.11 9.48
C PHE A 120 -11.14 -16.64 8.61
N LEU A 121 -10.91 -16.78 7.30
CA LEU A 121 -11.87 -17.32 6.33
C LEU A 121 -12.30 -18.75 6.69
N LEU A 122 -11.35 -19.57 7.16
CA LEU A 122 -11.56 -20.98 7.52
C LEU A 122 -12.02 -21.20 8.97
N HIS A 123 -12.31 -20.12 9.72
CA HIS A 123 -12.73 -20.16 11.13
C HIS A 123 -11.69 -20.78 12.08
N LEU A 124 -10.41 -20.76 11.71
CA LEU A 124 -9.30 -21.32 12.50
C LEU A 124 -8.72 -20.31 13.50
N ALA A 125 -8.97 -19.01 13.31
CA ALA A 125 -8.35 -17.93 14.09
C ALA A 125 -8.96 -17.71 15.50
N GLY A 126 -9.99 -18.46 15.91
CA GLY A 126 -10.59 -18.35 17.25
C GLY A 126 -11.21 -16.98 17.57
N THR A 127 -11.49 -16.14 16.57
CA THR A 127 -12.00 -14.77 16.74
C THR A 127 -13.53 -14.70 16.71
N SER A 128 -14.06 -13.59 17.23
CA SER A 128 -15.52 -13.33 17.18
C SER A 128 -16.00 -13.16 15.73
N ALA A 129 -17.29 -13.45 15.48
CA ALA A 129 -17.87 -13.35 14.15
C ALA A 129 -17.75 -11.93 13.56
N TRP A 130 -17.93 -10.90 14.39
CA TRP A 130 -17.79 -9.50 13.99
C TRP A 130 -16.35 -9.13 13.64
N GLN A 131 -15.38 -9.52 14.47
CA GLN A 131 -13.97 -9.25 14.20
C GLN A 131 -13.51 -9.95 12.91
N ARG A 132 -13.92 -11.21 12.72
CA ARG A 132 -13.65 -11.94 11.47
C ARG A 132 -14.25 -11.23 10.26
N LEU A 133 -15.51 -10.79 10.34
CA LEU A 133 -16.15 -10.05 9.25
C LEU A 133 -15.39 -8.76 8.95
N SER A 134 -14.97 -8.01 9.98
CA SER A 134 -14.19 -6.78 9.81
C SER A 134 -12.84 -7.04 9.15
N VAL A 135 -12.10 -8.09 9.56
CA VAL A 135 -10.83 -8.48 8.92
C VAL A 135 -11.06 -8.76 7.44
N LEU A 136 -11.94 -9.70 7.11
CA LEU A 136 -12.20 -10.12 5.73
C LEU A 136 -12.74 -8.98 4.86
N SER A 137 -13.61 -8.14 5.42
CA SER A 137 -14.18 -7.01 4.68
C SER A 137 -13.14 -5.93 4.40
N LEU A 138 -12.21 -5.68 5.32
CA LEU A 138 -11.21 -4.63 5.16
C LEU A 138 -10.00 -5.08 4.34
N GLY A 139 -9.44 -6.26 4.56
CA GLY A 139 -8.30 -6.70 3.74
C GLY A 139 -8.74 -7.13 2.35
N PHE A 140 -9.59 -8.16 2.19
CA PHE A 140 -10.08 -8.52 0.84
C PHE A 140 -10.93 -7.44 0.19
N GLY A 141 -11.84 -6.78 0.93
CA GLY A 141 -12.75 -5.81 0.31
C GLY A 141 -12.04 -4.59 -0.27
N VAL A 142 -11.04 -4.03 0.41
CA VAL A 142 -10.23 -2.91 -0.13
C VAL A 142 -9.48 -3.34 -1.39
N LEU A 143 -8.88 -4.54 -1.39
CA LEU A 143 -8.14 -5.07 -2.53
C LEU A 143 -9.04 -5.34 -3.73
N ILE A 144 -10.15 -6.04 -3.53
CA ILE A 144 -11.10 -6.41 -4.60
C ILE A 144 -11.73 -5.15 -5.19
N LEU A 145 -12.22 -4.23 -4.35
CA LEU A 145 -12.84 -3.00 -4.82
C LEU A 145 -11.84 -2.17 -5.63
N SER A 146 -10.62 -1.99 -5.13
CA SER A 146 -9.58 -1.24 -5.83
C SER A 146 -9.21 -1.88 -7.17
N ALA A 147 -9.10 -3.22 -7.21
CA ALA A 147 -8.82 -3.96 -8.44
C ALA A 147 -9.94 -3.81 -9.47
N ILE A 148 -11.21 -3.93 -9.05
CA ILE A 148 -12.38 -3.74 -9.93
C ILE A 148 -12.38 -2.32 -10.51
N LEU A 149 -12.23 -1.30 -9.66
CA LEU A 149 -12.24 0.10 -10.11
C LEU A 149 -11.08 0.39 -11.07
N LEU A 150 -9.90 -0.16 -10.81
CA LEU A 150 -8.73 -0.01 -11.68
C LEU A 150 -8.94 -0.72 -13.02
N LEU A 151 -9.51 -1.94 -13.02
CA LEU A 151 -9.84 -2.67 -14.26
C LEU A 151 -10.88 -1.93 -15.10
N LEU A 152 -11.95 -1.41 -14.47
CA LEU A 152 -13.00 -0.64 -15.15
C LEU A 152 -12.49 0.68 -15.75
N ARG A 153 -11.35 1.20 -15.27
CA ARG A 153 -10.78 2.49 -15.67
C ARG A 153 -9.37 2.38 -16.25
N ARG A 154 -8.92 1.17 -16.61
CA ARG A 154 -7.53 0.91 -17.04
C ARG A 154 -7.08 1.76 -18.22
N ASP A 155 -7.99 2.12 -19.12
CA ASP A 155 -7.69 2.91 -20.32
C ASP A 155 -7.55 4.41 -20.03
N ARG A 156 -7.95 4.85 -18.83
CA ARG A 156 -7.93 6.26 -18.39
C ARG A 156 -6.92 6.55 -17.28
N VAL A 157 -6.31 5.51 -16.71
CA VAL A 157 -5.37 5.63 -15.60
C VAL A 157 -3.96 5.50 -16.12
N PHE A 158 -3.12 6.50 -15.84
CA PHE A 158 -1.71 6.43 -16.19
C PHE A 158 -1.01 5.30 -15.42
N PRO A 159 -0.01 4.62 -16.03
CA PRO A 159 0.66 3.49 -15.40
C PRO A 159 1.25 3.77 -14.01
N THR A 160 1.78 4.98 -13.76
CA THR A 160 2.31 5.33 -12.43
C THR A 160 1.17 5.53 -11.43
N GLN A 161 0.06 6.16 -11.83
CA GLN A 161 -1.11 6.32 -10.98
C GLN A 161 -1.72 4.97 -10.59
N ALA A 162 -1.75 4.01 -11.52
CA ALA A 162 -2.17 2.64 -11.22
C ALA A 162 -1.27 1.99 -10.16
N CYS A 163 0.04 2.24 -10.18
CA CYS A 163 0.96 1.76 -9.14
C CYS A 163 0.69 2.42 -7.78
N LEU A 164 0.42 3.73 -7.75
CA LEU A 164 0.07 4.44 -6.52
C LEU A 164 -1.19 3.84 -5.88
N ILE A 165 -2.26 3.69 -6.67
CA ILE A 165 -3.51 3.04 -6.25
C ILE A 165 -3.24 1.64 -5.70
N GLY A 166 -2.41 0.85 -6.38
CA GLY A 166 -2.08 -0.51 -5.95
C GLY A 166 -1.31 -0.57 -4.63
N ILE A 167 -0.33 0.33 -4.42
CA ILE A 167 0.41 0.41 -3.15
C ILE A 167 -0.49 0.90 -2.02
N ASP A 168 -1.29 1.94 -2.26
CA ASP A 168 -2.23 2.47 -1.27
C ASP A 168 -3.20 1.37 -0.82
N ALA A 169 -3.81 0.65 -1.78
CA ALA A 169 -4.73 -0.45 -1.50
C ALA A 169 -4.06 -1.60 -0.74
N ALA A 170 -2.86 -2.02 -1.16
CA ALA A 170 -2.13 -3.11 -0.49
C ALA A 170 -1.69 -2.75 0.92
N TYR A 171 -1.20 -1.52 1.13
CA TYR A 171 -0.84 -1.01 2.45
C TYR A 171 -2.08 -0.90 3.35
N LEU A 172 -3.17 -0.30 2.85
CA LEU A 172 -4.43 -0.17 3.59
C LEU A 172 -5.00 -1.51 4.02
N ALA A 173 -5.02 -2.49 3.12
CA ALA A 173 -5.52 -3.83 3.42
C ALA A 173 -4.75 -4.46 4.60
N ASN A 174 -3.42 -4.44 4.55
CA ASN A 174 -2.61 -4.98 5.64
C ASN A 174 -2.74 -4.17 6.94
N ALA A 175 -2.65 -2.84 6.85
CA ALA A 175 -2.74 -1.98 8.02
C ALA A 175 -4.10 -2.10 8.72
N ALA A 176 -5.20 -2.17 7.94
CA ALA A 176 -6.54 -2.36 8.47
C ALA A 176 -6.70 -3.72 9.15
N LEU A 177 -6.17 -4.80 8.54
CA LEU A 177 -6.12 -6.11 9.17
C LEU A 177 -5.43 -6.04 10.54
N CYS A 178 -4.24 -5.43 10.59
CA CYS A 178 -3.49 -5.28 11.84
C CYS A 178 -4.25 -4.45 12.87
N LEU A 179 -4.88 -3.35 12.46
CA LEU A 179 -5.66 -2.49 13.36
C LEU A 179 -6.81 -3.27 13.99
N VAL A 180 -7.52 -4.09 13.22
CA VAL A 180 -8.64 -4.91 13.71
C VAL A 180 -8.14 -6.04 14.61
N VAL A 181 -7.14 -6.81 14.17
CA VAL A 181 -6.61 -7.97 14.92
C VAL A 181 -6.06 -7.52 16.27
N TYR A 182 -5.32 -6.40 16.31
CA TYR A 182 -4.70 -5.90 17.53
C TYR A 182 -5.53 -4.82 18.26
N SER A 183 -6.79 -4.61 17.87
CA SER A 183 -7.66 -3.63 18.53
C SER A 183 -7.83 -3.92 20.03
N GLU A 184 -7.99 -5.20 20.37
CA GLU A 184 -8.18 -5.71 21.73
C GLU A 184 -6.86 -6.07 22.45
N ALA A 185 -5.71 -5.84 21.83
CA ALA A 185 -4.42 -6.14 22.44
C ALA A 185 -4.24 -5.34 23.75
N GLN A 186 -4.01 -6.05 24.85
CA GLN A 186 -3.77 -5.46 26.17
C GLN A 186 -2.39 -4.83 26.21
N GLY A 187 -2.25 -3.68 26.89
CA GLY A 187 -0.97 -3.00 27.03
C GLY A 187 -1.14 -1.53 27.40
N SER A 188 -0.03 -0.92 27.84
CA SER A 188 0.02 0.53 28.07
C SER A 188 -0.05 1.29 26.73
N ILE A 189 -0.44 2.57 26.78
CA ILE A 189 -0.48 3.44 25.58
C ILE A 189 0.88 3.42 24.84
N GLY A 190 2.00 3.43 25.59
CA GLY A 190 3.36 3.39 25.05
C GLY A 190 3.65 2.14 24.20
N SER A 191 3.07 0.99 24.57
CA SER A 191 3.23 -0.27 23.84
C SER A 191 2.42 -0.36 22.53
N ARG A 192 1.56 0.64 22.28
CA ARG A 192 0.60 0.71 21.16
C ARG A 192 0.71 2.00 20.34
N VAL A 193 1.78 2.76 20.49
CA VAL A 193 1.96 4.04 19.79
C VAL A 193 1.88 3.87 18.27
N GLY A 194 2.49 2.80 17.74
CA GLY A 194 2.41 2.45 16.31
C GLY A 194 0.99 2.15 15.85
N TRP A 195 0.17 1.53 16.69
CA TRP A 195 -1.25 1.26 16.40
C TRP A 195 -2.05 2.56 16.29
N PHE A 196 -1.91 3.48 17.25
CA PHE A 196 -2.61 4.77 17.22
C PHE A 196 -2.20 5.61 16.02
N LEU A 197 -0.90 5.68 15.73
CA LEU A 197 -0.39 6.42 14.58
C LEU A 197 -0.89 5.80 13.26
N SER A 198 -0.91 4.47 13.16
CA SER A 198 -1.45 3.77 11.99
C SER A 198 -2.93 4.04 11.79
N MET A 199 -3.71 4.16 12.86
CA MET A 199 -5.13 4.50 12.77
C MET A 199 -5.35 5.84 12.07
N GLY A 200 -4.56 6.87 12.43
CA GLY A 200 -4.60 8.17 11.75
C GLY A 200 -4.14 8.12 10.29
N ILE A 201 -3.04 7.40 10.03
CA ILE A 201 -2.46 7.26 8.68
C ILE A 201 -3.43 6.57 7.72
N VAL A 202 -4.08 5.49 8.15
CA VAL A 202 -5.03 4.72 7.33
C VAL A 202 -6.16 5.60 6.81
N TRP A 203 -6.72 6.49 7.62
CA TRP A 203 -7.77 7.41 7.17
C TRP A 203 -7.28 8.38 6.09
N ILE A 204 -6.07 8.90 6.24
CA ILE A 204 -5.49 9.85 5.27
C ILE A 204 -5.16 9.15 3.95
N ILE A 205 -4.59 7.93 3.99
CA ILE A 205 -4.31 7.15 2.78
C ILE A 205 -5.61 6.72 2.11
N LEU A 206 -6.65 6.37 2.86
CA LEU A 206 -7.97 6.03 2.30
C LEU A 206 -8.57 7.22 1.55
N LEU A 207 -8.43 8.44 2.09
CA LEU A 207 -8.86 9.67 1.42
C LEU A 207 -8.06 9.91 0.12
N ASP A 208 -6.74 9.73 0.15
CA ASP A 208 -5.90 9.87 -1.06
C ASP A 208 -6.31 8.85 -2.14
N LEU A 209 -6.50 7.58 -1.76
CA LEU A 209 -7.00 6.54 -2.66
C LEU A 209 -8.34 6.93 -3.30
N GLY A 210 -9.28 7.46 -2.50
CA GLY A 210 -10.55 8.00 -2.99
C GLY A 210 -10.37 9.15 -3.98
N VAL A 211 -9.47 10.09 -3.70
CA VAL A 211 -9.15 11.21 -4.59
C VAL A 211 -8.53 10.70 -5.90
N LEU A 212 -7.65 9.71 -5.85
CA LEU A 212 -7.03 9.10 -7.03
C LEU A 212 -8.09 8.46 -7.93
N PHE A 213 -9.07 7.76 -7.35
CA PHE A 213 -10.20 7.22 -8.12
C PHE A 213 -11.08 8.34 -8.67
N VAL A 214 -11.50 9.34 -7.89
CA VAL A 214 -12.33 10.45 -8.38
C VAL A 214 -11.66 11.16 -9.56
N ARG A 215 -10.34 11.37 -9.53
CA ARG A 215 -9.60 11.92 -10.67
C ARG A 215 -9.65 11.01 -11.89
N ALA A 216 -9.47 9.71 -11.71
CA ALA A 216 -9.60 8.72 -12.79
C ALA A 216 -11.01 8.67 -13.43
N TYR A 217 -12.05 9.06 -12.68
CA TYR A 217 -13.43 9.15 -13.19
C TYR A 217 -13.72 10.46 -13.93
N ARG A 218 -13.00 11.55 -13.60
CA ARG A 218 -13.18 12.87 -14.23
C ARG A 218 -12.34 13.07 -15.50
N ALA A 219 -11.30 12.27 -15.68
CA ALA A 219 -10.53 12.16 -16.92
C ALA A 219 -11.30 11.35 -17.98
#